data_AF-A0A849JW89-F1
#
_entry.id   AF-A0A849JW89-F1
#
_cell.length_a   1.000
_cell.length_b   1.000
_cell.length_c   1.000
_cell.angle_alpha   90.00
_cell.angle_beta   90.00
_cell.angle_gamma   90.00
#
_symmetry.space_group_name_H-M   'P 1'
#
loop_
_entity.id
_entity.type
_entity.pdbx_description
1 polymer ?
#
loop_
_entity_poly.entity_id
_entity_poly.type
_entity_poly.pdbx_seq_one_letter_code
_entity_poly.pdbx_strand_id
1 'polypeptide(L)'
;MATADDISAPPPPPVRLNAYAPLWRLVDALAAAGWGDLRDAPQSVRSYLLALARLADARSAVVETTDAQAAERAGVSVRTVIRARTWLQHRGVVVMLRRGARQGLRGVPSLLQVPKRVLVALLPAARRAKDARARRRAARPGGAPGLRVPNLTRWQAFPSWRRKTAPPAAPPSSGARRRPSPVQERLRAEAAAASAHPPRAATIAATRAAVRSLSVAAGRVSA
;
A
#
# COMPACT_ATOMS: atom_id res chain seq x y z
N MET A 1 44.45 12.04 -11.67
CA MET A 1 43.52 10.89 -11.73
C MET A 1 42.66 10.92 -10.47
N ALA A 2 41.40 11.34 -10.57
CA ALA A 2 40.48 11.36 -9.44
C ALA A 2 40.00 9.93 -9.15
N THR A 3 40.22 9.46 -7.92
CA THR A 3 39.81 8.14 -7.45
C THR A 3 38.29 8.07 -7.28
N ALA A 4 37.68 6.92 -7.59
CA ALA A 4 36.23 6.69 -7.59
C ALA A 4 35.52 6.91 -6.22
N ASP A 5 36.27 7.23 -5.16
CA ASP A 5 35.75 7.47 -3.81
C ASP A 5 35.22 8.90 -3.58
N ASP A 6 35.52 9.86 -4.47
CA ASP A 6 35.11 11.27 -4.30
C ASP A 6 33.63 11.56 -4.65
N ILE A 7 32.88 10.57 -5.15
CA ILE A 7 31.44 10.73 -5.49
C ILE A 7 30.54 10.34 -4.30
N SER A 8 31.11 9.98 -3.15
CA SER A 8 30.33 9.72 -1.93
C SER A 8 29.99 11.05 -1.26
N ALA A 9 28.91 11.68 -1.72
CA ALA A 9 28.35 12.87 -1.06
C ALA A 9 28.23 12.60 0.46
N PRO A 10 28.66 13.53 1.32
CA PRO A 10 28.57 13.35 2.76
C PRO A 10 27.11 13.02 3.11
N PRO A 11 26.87 12.04 4.02
CA PRO A 11 25.51 11.66 4.36
C PRO A 11 24.76 12.92 4.80
N PRO A 12 23.52 13.15 4.29
CA PRO A 12 22.77 14.35 4.62
C PRO A 12 22.68 14.48 6.15
N PRO A 13 22.80 15.71 6.68
CA PRO A 13 22.77 15.91 8.12
C PRO A 13 21.49 15.29 8.69
N PRO A 14 21.57 14.62 9.84
CA PRO A 14 20.41 13.93 10.40
C PRO A 14 19.29 14.95 10.62
N VAL A 15 18.17 14.76 9.92
CA VAL A 15 17.00 15.64 10.03
C VAL A 15 16.56 15.65 11.49
N ARG A 16 16.76 16.78 12.17
CA ARG A 16 16.31 17.02 13.54
C ARG A 16 14.82 17.30 13.49
N LEU A 17 14.02 16.29 13.83
CA LEU A 17 12.58 16.43 13.92
C LEU A 17 12.21 17.07 15.26
N ASN A 18 11.45 18.16 15.19
CA ASN A 18 10.92 18.88 16.33
C ASN A 18 9.38 18.80 16.34
N ALA A 19 8.75 19.31 17.39
CA ALA A 19 7.28 19.31 17.51
C ALA A 19 6.59 20.25 16.51
N TYR A 20 7.33 21.10 15.79
CA TYR A 20 6.79 21.97 14.74
C TYR A 20 6.63 21.25 13.40
N ALA A 21 7.27 20.09 13.23
CA ALA A 21 7.08 19.25 12.05
C ALA A 21 5.60 18.82 11.91
N PRO A 22 5.13 18.59 10.67
CA PRO A 22 3.77 18.14 10.45
C PRO A 22 3.57 16.73 11.03
N LEU A 23 2.36 16.45 11.53
CA LEU A 23 2.07 15.21 12.27
C LEU A 23 2.45 13.95 11.48
N TRP A 24 2.06 13.87 10.21
CA TRP A 24 2.38 12.73 9.34
C TRP A 24 3.88 12.44 9.29
N ARG A 25 4.73 13.49 9.25
CA ARG A 25 6.19 13.33 9.17
C ARG A 25 6.77 12.79 10.49
N LEU A 26 6.19 13.16 11.63
CA LEU A 26 6.58 12.61 12.93
C LEU A 26 6.18 11.14 13.06
N VAL A 27 4.97 10.78 12.62
CA VAL A 27 4.49 9.39 12.64
C VAL A 27 5.29 8.52 11.67
N ASP A 28 5.59 9.00 10.46
CA ASP A 28 6.40 8.27 9.48
C ASP A 28 7.84 8.07 10.00
N ALA A 29 8.42 9.09 10.65
CA ALA A 29 9.72 8.95 11.28
C ALA A 29 9.72 7.94 12.43
N LEU A 30 8.64 7.88 13.21
CA LEU A 30 8.49 6.89 14.29
C LEU A 30 8.32 5.48 13.71
N ALA A 31 7.56 5.33 12.62
CA ALA A 31 7.41 4.08 11.89
C ALA A 31 8.76 3.61 11.32
N ALA A 32 9.51 4.51 10.69
CA ALA A 32 10.85 4.24 10.18
C ALA A 32 11.85 3.91 11.30
N ALA A 33 11.69 4.50 12.49
CA ALA A 33 12.45 4.17 13.70
C ALA A 33 11.99 2.86 14.37
N GLY A 34 10.95 2.19 13.85
CA GLY A 34 10.47 0.91 14.37
C GLY A 34 9.61 1.03 15.62
N TRP A 35 8.84 2.11 15.74
CA TRP A 35 7.77 2.35 16.72
C TRP A 35 8.17 2.52 18.19
N GLY A 36 9.41 2.19 18.57
CA GLY A 36 9.86 2.32 19.97
C GLY A 36 8.95 1.56 20.92
N ASP A 37 8.47 2.25 21.96
CA ASP A 37 7.58 1.69 22.99
C ASP A 37 6.18 1.31 22.45
N LEU A 38 5.83 1.76 21.25
CA LEU A 38 4.61 1.36 20.54
C LEU A 38 4.79 0.07 19.73
N ARG A 39 5.98 -0.53 19.72
CA ARG A 39 6.27 -1.73 18.94
C ARG A 39 5.50 -2.94 19.45
N ASP A 40 5.43 -3.10 20.76
CA ASP A 40 4.72 -4.22 21.42
C ASP A 40 3.20 -3.97 21.48
N ALA A 41 2.76 -2.78 21.03
CA ALA A 41 1.36 -2.50 20.84
C ALA A 41 0.77 -3.35 19.69
N PRO A 42 -0.52 -3.70 19.77
CA PRO A 42 -1.23 -4.34 18.67
C PRO A 42 -1.03 -3.59 17.35
N GLN A 43 -0.94 -4.31 16.23
CA GLN A 43 -0.77 -3.69 14.92
C GLN A 43 -1.84 -2.62 14.63
N SER A 44 -3.07 -2.83 15.10
CA SER A 44 -4.17 -1.87 14.99
C SER A 44 -3.89 -0.50 15.61
N VAL A 45 -3.10 -0.44 16.69
CA VAL A 45 -2.68 0.82 17.31
C VAL A 45 -1.84 1.66 16.34
N ARG A 46 -0.90 1.00 15.65
CA ARG A 46 -0.01 1.64 14.68
C ARG A 46 -0.77 2.04 13.41
N SER A 47 -1.65 1.16 12.91
CA SER A 47 -2.52 1.48 11.77
C SER A 47 -3.46 2.65 12.07
N TYR A 48 -4.05 2.70 13.27
CA TYR A 48 -4.91 3.79 13.70
C TYR A 48 -4.13 5.11 13.82
N LEU A 49 -2.93 5.09 14.39
CA LEU A 49 -2.08 6.29 14.48
C LEU A 49 -1.67 6.81 13.09
N LEU A 50 -1.38 5.93 12.13
CA LEU A 50 -1.13 6.30 10.74
C LEU A 50 -2.36 6.94 10.08
N ALA A 51 -3.55 6.37 10.31
CA ALA A 51 -4.80 6.92 9.79
C ALA A 51 -5.07 8.33 10.37
N LEU A 52 -4.88 8.51 11.68
CA LEU A 52 -4.99 9.84 12.30
C LEU A 52 -3.97 10.82 11.72
N ALA A 53 -2.73 10.41 11.47
CA ALA A 53 -1.71 11.27 10.86
C ALA A 53 -2.11 11.79 9.48
N ARG A 54 -2.90 11.03 8.72
CA ARG A 54 -3.40 11.40 7.40
C ARG A 54 -4.66 12.25 7.45
N LEU A 55 -5.45 12.14 8.50
CA LEU A 55 -6.68 12.92 8.70
C LEU A 55 -6.45 14.24 9.45
N ALA A 56 -5.38 14.35 10.22
CA ALA A 56 -5.13 15.50 11.06
C ALA A 56 -4.75 16.74 10.27
N ASP A 57 -5.12 17.90 10.81
CA ASP A 57 -4.46 19.14 10.43
C ASP A 57 -2.95 19.06 10.73
N ALA A 58 -2.14 19.44 9.75
CA ALA A 58 -0.71 19.24 9.78
C ALA A 58 -0.03 20.00 10.93
N ARG A 59 -0.51 21.21 11.26
CA ARG A 59 0.12 22.08 12.26
C ARG A 59 -0.39 21.81 13.67
N SER A 60 -1.70 21.74 13.86
CA SER A 60 -2.33 21.58 15.17
C SER A 60 -2.36 20.11 15.64
N ALA A 61 -2.21 19.15 14.72
CA ALA A 61 -2.37 17.72 14.99
C ALA A 61 -3.75 17.36 15.59
N VAL A 62 -4.76 18.19 15.28
CA VAL A 62 -6.16 17.97 15.64
C VAL A 62 -6.86 17.23 14.51
N VAL A 63 -7.71 16.27 14.87
CA VAL A 63 -8.50 15.44 13.96
C VAL A 63 -9.96 15.53 14.38
N GLU A 64 -10.83 15.89 13.44
CA GLU A 64 -12.27 15.70 13.59
C GLU A 64 -12.70 14.49 12.76
N THR A 65 -13.09 13.39 13.42
CA THR A 65 -13.43 12.15 12.70
C THR A 65 -14.39 11.27 13.49
N THR A 66 -15.20 10.49 12.79
CA THR A 66 -16.01 9.42 13.39
C THR A 66 -15.22 8.12 13.52
N ASP A 67 -15.65 7.24 14.42
CA ASP A 67 -15.00 5.93 14.61
C ASP A 67 -15.10 5.07 13.33
N ALA A 68 -16.16 5.25 12.54
CA ALA A 68 -16.35 4.57 11.25
C ALA A 68 -15.38 5.08 10.18
N GLN A 69 -15.24 6.40 10.04
CA GLN A 69 -14.26 7.00 9.11
C GLN A 69 -12.83 6.61 9.46
N ALA A 70 -12.49 6.62 10.74
CA ALA A 70 -11.16 6.20 11.17
C ALA A 70 -10.92 4.70 10.96
N ALA A 71 -11.96 3.87 11.10
CA ALA A 71 -11.91 2.42 10.82
C ALA A 71 -11.65 2.13 9.34
N GLU A 72 -12.38 2.80 8.46
CA GLU A 72 -12.19 2.72 7.01
C GLU A 72 -10.76 3.10 6.62
N ARG A 73 -10.26 4.24 7.12
CA ARG A 73 -8.90 4.72 6.82
C ARG A 73 -7.80 3.83 7.40
N ALA A 74 -8.05 3.20 8.54
CA ALA A 74 -7.09 2.30 9.18
C ALA A 74 -7.16 0.85 8.64
N GLY A 75 -8.17 0.51 7.83
CA GLY A 75 -8.39 -0.84 7.31
C GLY A 75 -8.72 -1.87 8.38
N VAL A 76 -9.40 -1.46 9.47
CA VAL A 76 -9.75 -2.33 10.61
C VAL A 76 -11.20 -2.09 11.03
N SER A 77 -11.76 -2.98 11.85
CA SER A 77 -13.13 -2.81 12.35
C SER A 77 -13.26 -1.66 13.35
N VAL A 78 -14.47 -1.08 13.47
CA VAL A 78 -14.79 -0.02 14.43
C VAL A 78 -14.47 -0.41 15.87
N ARG A 79 -14.77 -1.66 16.26
CA ARG A 79 -14.44 -2.18 17.60
C ARG A 79 -12.92 -2.18 17.85
N THR A 80 -12.14 -2.51 16.82
CA THR A 80 -10.67 -2.48 16.88
C THR A 80 -10.13 -1.05 16.97
N VAL A 81 -10.73 -0.09 16.25
CA VAL A 81 -10.42 1.35 16.40
C VAL A 81 -10.68 1.83 17.82
N ILE A 82 -11.83 1.49 18.40
CA ILE A 82 -12.17 1.91 19.77
C ILE A 82 -11.10 1.41 20.75
N ARG A 83 -10.71 0.13 20.66
CA ARG A 83 -9.65 -0.47 21.49
C ARG A 83 -8.30 0.21 21.28
N ALA A 84 -7.91 0.44 20.02
CA ALA A 84 -6.67 1.10 19.67
C ALA A 84 -6.61 2.55 20.19
N ARG A 85 -7.72 3.28 20.07
CA ARG A 85 -7.86 4.64 20.63
C ARG A 85 -7.71 4.62 22.14
N THR A 86 -8.43 3.76 22.85
CA THR A 86 -8.34 3.66 24.32
C THR A 86 -6.90 3.35 24.75
N TRP A 87 -6.23 2.44 24.04
CA TRP A 87 -4.83 2.11 24.31
C TRP A 87 -3.91 3.34 24.15
N LEU A 88 -4.06 4.13 23.08
CA LEU A 88 -3.26 5.34 22.85
C LEU A 88 -3.58 6.45 23.86
N GLN A 89 -4.84 6.54 24.30
CA GLN A 89 -5.29 7.49 25.32
C GLN A 89 -4.65 7.20 26.68
N HIS A 90 -4.61 5.93 27.09
CA HIS A 90 -3.94 5.55 28.34
C HIS A 90 -2.45 5.90 28.36
N ARG A 91 -1.79 5.97 27.19
CA ARG A 91 -0.38 6.37 27.08
C ARG A 91 -0.17 7.85 26.76
N GLY A 92 -1.24 8.65 26.71
CA GLY A 92 -1.16 10.09 26.40
C GLY A 92 -0.71 10.41 24.97
N VAL A 93 -0.71 9.43 24.06
CA VAL A 93 -0.33 9.63 22.65
C VAL A 93 -1.50 10.22 21.85
N VAL A 94 -2.73 9.95 22.27
CA VAL A 94 -3.95 10.55 21.72
C VAL A 94 -4.75 11.14 22.88
N VAL A 95 -5.22 12.37 22.74
CA VAL A 95 -6.08 13.05 23.71
C VAL A 95 -7.43 13.30 23.06
N MET A 96 -8.51 13.08 23.81
CA MET A 96 -9.87 13.41 23.35
C MET A 96 -10.22 14.82 23.83
N LEU A 97 -10.42 15.73 22.89
CA LEU A 97 -10.83 17.11 23.18
C LEU A 97 -12.35 17.21 23.29
N ARG A 98 -13.07 16.55 22.38
CA ARG A 98 -14.53 16.49 22.36
C ARG A 98 -14.97 15.09 21.95
N ARG A 99 -15.87 14.49 22.71
CA ARG A 99 -16.47 13.20 22.34
C ARG A 99 -17.69 13.44 21.44
N GLY A 100 -17.66 12.88 20.24
CA GLY A 100 -18.74 13.06 19.26
C GLY A 100 -20.02 12.29 19.64
N ALA A 101 -19.88 11.01 19.98
CA ALA A 101 -21.04 10.17 20.33
C ALA A 101 -21.25 10.14 21.85
N ARG A 102 -22.22 10.91 22.36
CA ARG A 102 -22.91 10.63 23.63
C ARG A 102 -24.21 9.88 23.35
N GLN A 103 -24.72 9.18 24.37
CA GLN A 103 -25.97 8.39 24.38
C GLN A 103 -26.99 8.83 23.31
N GLY A 104 -27.32 7.91 22.39
CA GLY A 104 -28.39 8.09 21.39
C GLY A 104 -27.97 8.64 20.03
N LEU A 105 -26.87 9.40 19.92
CA LEU A 105 -26.44 10.01 18.65
C LEU A 105 -25.32 9.20 17.99
N ARG A 106 -25.65 8.44 16.94
CA ARG A 106 -24.68 7.74 16.07
C ARG A 106 -24.22 8.68 14.96
N GLY A 107 -22.93 8.64 14.62
CA GLY A 107 -22.37 9.36 13.46
C GLY A 107 -21.77 10.74 13.75
N VAL A 108 -21.79 11.23 14.99
CA VAL A 108 -21.19 12.52 15.33
C VAL A 108 -19.65 12.40 15.45
N PRO A 109 -18.87 13.29 14.81
CA PRO A 109 -17.42 13.22 14.83
C PRO A 109 -16.84 13.62 16.19
N SER A 110 -15.85 12.86 16.63
CA SER A 110 -15.04 13.17 17.81
C SER A 110 -13.88 14.07 17.42
N LEU A 111 -13.54 15.00 18.32
CA LEU A 111 -12.36 15.85 18.19
C LEU A 111 -11.23 15.25 19.01
N LEU A 112 -10.17 14.84 18.33
CA LEU A 112 -8.99 14.21 18.91
C LEU A 112 -7.77 15.08 18.65
N GLN A 113 -6.77 15.00 19.53
CA GLN A 113 -5.48 15.65 19.35
C GLN A 113 -4.36 14.63 19.54
N VAL A 114 -3.34 14.70 18.70
CA VAL A 114 -2.10 13.93 18.87
C VAL A 114 -0.99 14.87 19.35
N PRO A 115 -0.57 14.81 20.64
CA PRO A 115 0.44 15.71 21.16
C PRO A 115 1.80 15.43 20.50
N LYS A 116 2.21 16.32 19.59
CA LYS A 116 3.47 16.15 18.82
C LYS A 116 4.71 16.03 19.71
N ARG A 117 4.72 16.68 20.88
CA ARG A 117 5.80 16.58 21.86
C ARG A 117 6.03 15.15 22.35
N VAL A 118 4.96 14.39 22.55
CA VAL A 118 5.03 12.97 22.98
C VAL A 118 5.68 12.13 21.88
N LEU A 119 5.27 12.31 20.62
CA LEU A 119 5.87 11.59 19.49
C LEU A 119 7.36 11.90 19.33
N VAL A 120 7.75 13.17 19.49
CA VAL A 120 9.15 13.59 19.43
C VAL A 120 9.97 12.99 20.56
N ALA A 121 9.42 12.93 21.78
CA ALA A 121 10.08 12.31 22.93
C ALA A 121 10.32 10.81 22.75
N LEU A 122 9.45 10.11 22.01
CA LEU A 122 9.61 8.67 21.72
C LEU A 122 10.70 8.37 20.68
N LEU A 123 11.03 9.33 19.80
CA LEU A 123 11.94 9.09 18.67
C LEU A 123 13.36 8.67 19.07
N PRO A 124 14.04 9.31 20.04
CA PRO A 124 15.38 8.90 20.45
C PRO A 124 15.43 7.44 20.96
N ALA A 125 14.48 7.06 21.82
CA ALA A 125 14.37 5.71 22.35
C ALA A 125 14.08 4.69 21.23
N ALA A 126 13.17 5.02 20.31
CA ALA A 126 12.86 4.18 19.16
C ALA A 126 14.08 3.93 18.26
N ARG A 127 14.84 4.99 17.95
CA ARG A 127 16.08 4.90 17.15
C ARG A 127 17.12 4.01 17.83
N ARG A 128 17.41 4.26 19.12
CA ARG A 128 18.34 3.41 19.90
C ARG A 128 17.93 1.95 19.90
N ALA A 129 16.63 1.66 20.09
CA ALA A 129 16.12 0.30 20.06
C ALA A 129 16.24 -0.34 18.66
N LYS A 130 16.00 0.42 17.59
CA LYS A 130 16.23 -0.04 16.20
C LYS A 130 17.69 -0.34 15.93
N ASP A 131 18.59 0.54 16.34
CA ASP A 131 20.03 0.39 16.14
C ASP A 131 20.58 -0.79 16.95
N ALA A 132 20.11 -0.98 18.18
CA ALA A 132 20.42 -2.16 18.98
C ALA A 132 19.97 -3.46 18.28
N ARG A 133 18.77 -3.49 17.69
CA ARG A 133 18.29 -4.63 16.89
C ARG A 133 19.09 -4.84 15.61
N ALA A 134 19.52 -3.76 14.95
CA ALA A 134 20.38 -3.84 13.77
C ALA A 134 21.73 -4.46 14.14
N ARG A 135 22.37 -3.99 15.22
CA ARG A 135 23.63 -4.55 15.75
C ARG A 135 23.48 -6.02 16.15
N ARG A 136 22.42 -6.38 16.87
CA ARG A 136 22.12 -7.79 17.22
C ARG A 136 21.94 -8.69 16.00
N ARG A 137 21.38 -8.17 14.90
CA ARG A 137 21.25 -8.92 13.63
C ARG A 137 22.58 -9.06 12.91
N ALA A 138 23.39 -7.99 12.88
CA ALA A 138 24.72 -8.03 12.28
C ALA A 138 25.67 -8.98 13.02
N ALA A 139 25.49 -9.16 14.33
CA ALA A 139 26.29 -10.07 15.15
C ALA A 139 25.89 -11.56 15.02
N ARG A 140 24.80 -11.91 14.32
CA ARG A 140 24.42 -13.32 14.12
C ARG A 140 25.32 -13.98 13.07
N PRO A 141 25.60 -15.29 13.16
CA PRO A 141 26.31 -16.02 12.10
C PRO A 141 25.60 -15.84 10.75
N GLY A 142 26.32 -15.35 9.73
CA GLY A 142 25.77 -14.97 8.41
C GLY A 142 25.26 -13.53 8.30
N GLY A 143 25.23 -12.77 9.40
CA GLY A 143 25.06 -11.31 9.39
C GLY A 143 26.38 -10.67 8.97
N ALA A 144 26.38 -9.91 7.88
CA ALA A 144 27.61 -9.27 7.41
C ALA A 144 28.09 -8.20 8.41
N PRO A 145 29.25 -8.38 9.07
CA PRO A 145 29.73 -7.45 10.11
C PRO A 145 30.22 -6.10 9.55
N GLY A 146 30.37 -5.99 8.22
CA GLY A 146 31.04 -4.86 7.56
C GLY A 146 30.26 -4.17 6.44
N LEU A 147 28.99 -4.53 6.17
CA LEU A 147 28.21 -3.79 5.17
C LEU A 147 27.75 -2.44 5.74
N ARG A 148 28.36 -1.34 5.27
CA ARG A 148 27.88 0.06 5.45
C ARG A 148 26.47 0.31 4.88
N VAL A 149 25.89 -0.68 4.20
CA VAL A 149 24.55 -0.63 3.63
C VAL A 149 23.63 -1.54 4.46
N PRO A 150 22.55 -1.01 5.04
CA PRO A 150 21.72 -1.78 5.93
C PRO A 150 20.97 -2.86 5.15
N ASN A 151 21.31 -4.12 5.44
CA ASN A 151 20.41 -5.25 5.28
C ASN A 151 20.04 -5.59 3.82
N LEU A 152 21.04 -5.85 2.97
CA LEU A 152 20.86 -6.82 1.89
C LEU A 152 20.83 -8.21 2.53
N THR A 153 19.72 -8.59 3.17
CA THR A 153 19.23 -9.97 2.98
C THR A 153 19.40 -10.20 1.49
N ARG A 154 20.21 -11.17 1.06
CA ARG A 154 20.36 -11.53 -0.36
C ARG A 154 18.93 -11.55 -0.88
N TRP A 155 18.53 -10.55 -1.68
CA TRP A 155 17.21 -10.52 -2.27
C TRP A 155 17.24 -11.72 -3.18
N GLN A 156 16.83 -12.88 -2.67
CA GLN A 156 16.36 -13.93 -3.54
C GLN A 156 15.25 -13.24 -4.29
N ALA A 157 15.49 -12.96 -5.57
CA ALA A 157 14.43 -12.55 -6.45
C ALA A 157 13.27 -13.47 -6.12
N PHE A 158 12.12 -12.90 -5.73
CA PHE A 158 10.88 -13.66 -5.63
C PHE A 158 10.88 -14.58 -6.85
N PRO A 159 10.74 -15.91 -6.71
CA PRO A 159 10.71 -16.80 -7.86
C PRO A 159 9.70 -16.19 -8.79
N SER A 160 10.16 -15.59 -9.89
CA SER A 160 9.29 -14.86 -10.78
C SER A 160 8.48 -15.95 -11.41
N TRP A 161 7.33 -16.24 -10.80
CA TRP A 161 6.42 -17.25 -11.27
C TRP A 161 6.13 -16.84 -12.70
N ARG A 162 6.63 -17.65 -13.64
CA ARG A 162 6.81 -17.32 -15.06
C ARG A 162 5.75 -16.33 -15.48
N ARG A 163 6.16 -15.10 -15.86
CA ARG A 163 5.25 -14.15 -16.48
C ARG A 163 4.55 -14.91 -17.61
N LYS A 164 3.23 -15.09 -17.49
CA LYS A 164 2.36 -15.65 -18.55
C LYS A 164 2.35 -14.81 -19.84
N THR A 165 3.14 -13.74 -19.89
CA THR A 165 3.21 -12.76 -20.98
C THR A 165 4.58 -12.67 -21.64
N ALA A 166 5.52 -13.57 -21.36
CA ALA A 166 6.69 -13.71 -22.22
C ALA A 166 6.27 -14.41 -23.53
N PRO A 167 6.64 -13.89 -24.72
CA PRO A 167 6.49 -14.63 -25.96
C PRO A 167 7.17 -16.00 -25.80
N PRO A 168 6.54 -17.11 -26.19
CA PRO A 168 7.15 -18.42 -25.99
C PRO A 168 8.49 -18.46 -26.72
N ALA A 169 9.56 -18.76 -25.99
CA ALA A 169 10.83 -19.14 -26.58
C ALA A 169 10.57 -20.32 -27.53
N ALA A 170 11.19 -20.28 -28.71
CA ALA A 170 11.05 -21.31 -29.73
C ALA A 170 11.26 -22.70 -29.11
N PRO A 171 10.32 -23.66 -29.34
CA PRO A 171 10.44 -24.97 -28.73
C PRO A 171 11.66 -25.72 -29.31
N PRO A 172 12.33 -26.56 -28.48
CA PRO A 172 13.38 -27.43 -28.96
C PRO A 172 12.83 -28.37 -30.03
N SER A 173 13.59 -28.51 -31.11
CA SER A 173 13.30 -29.36 -32.25
C SER A 173 13.32 -30.84 -31.83
N SER A 174 12.16 -31.43 -31.56
CA SER A 174 11.99 -32.88 -31.60
C SER A 174 10.56 -33.27 -31.97
N GLY A 175 10.39 -33.67 -33.23
CA GLY A 175 9.51 -34.75 -33.70
C GLY A 175 8.09 -34.84 -33.15
N ALA A 176 7.15 -34.10 -33.74
CA ALA A 176 5.85 -34.58 -34.23
C ALA A 176 5.03 -33.38 -34.70
N ARG A 177 4.96 -33.16 -36.02
CA ARG A 177 4.00 -32.20 -36.59
C ARG A 177 2.60 -32.76 -36.39
N ARG A 178 1.96 -32.50 -35.24
CA ARG A 178 0.51 -32.70 -35.10
C ARG A 178 -0.15 -31.79 -36.12
N ARG A 179 -0.80 -32.39 -37.13
CA ARG A 179 -1.64 -31.65 -38.06
C ARG A 179 -2.70 -30.87 -37.26
N PRO A 180 -3.05 -29.65 -37.66
CA PRO A 180 -4.12 -28.90 -37.01
C PRO A 180 -5.39 -29.73 -37.05
N SER A 181 -6.23 -29.64 -36.03
CA SER A 181 -7.52 -30.33 -36.06
C SER A 181 -8.39 -29.76 -37.19
N PRO A 182 -9.36 -30.53 -37.75
CA PRO A 182 -10.23 -30.04 -38.83
C PRO A 182 -10.97 -28.75 -38.48
N VAL A 183 -11.30 -28.55 -37.19
CA VAL A 183 -11.91 -27.32 -36.68
C VAL A 183 -10.94 -26.14 -36.76
N GLN A 184 -9.66 -26.36 -36.44
CA GLN A 184 -8.63 -25.32 -36.55
C GLN A 184 -8.32 -24.95 -37.99
N GLU A 185 -8.38 -25.91 -38.92
CA GLU A 185 -8.26 -25.63 -40.35
C GLU A 185 -9.44 -24.81 -40.86
N ARG A 186 -10.66 -25.16 -40.45
CA ARG A 186 -11.87 -24.40 -40.80
C ARG A 186 -11.82 -22.97 -40.27
N LEU A 187 -11.45 -22.78 -39.00
CA LEU A 187 -11.33 -21.46 -38.40
C LEU A 187 -10.23 -20.61 -39.07
N ARG A 188 -9.13 -21.22 -39.50
CA ARG A 188 -8.08 -20.52 -40.25
C ARG A 188 -8.53 -20.13 -41.65
N ALA A 189 -9.22 -21.02 -42.36
CA ALA A 189 -9.78 -20.72 -43.67
C ALA A 189 -10.84 -19.61 -43.60
N GLU A 190 -11.69 -19.64 -42.57
CA GLU A 190 -12.71 -18.62 -42.32
C GLU A 190 -12.10 -17.27 -41.94
N ALA A 191 -11.06 -17.26 -41.09
CA ALA A 191 -10.31 -16.04 -40.77
C ALA A 191 -9.58 -15.47 -42.00
N ALA A 192 -8.99 -16.32 -42.84
CA ALA A 192 -8.34 -15.91 -44.08
C ALA A 192 -9.36 -15.30 -45.07
N ALA A 193 -10.52 -15.93 -45.24
CA ALA A 193 -11.61 -15.40 -46.06
C ALA A 193 -12.14 -14.06 -45.53
N ALA A 194 -12.32 -13.93 -44.22
CA ALA A 194 -12.74 -12.70 -43.55
C ALA A 194 -11.72 -11.56 -43.71
N SER A 195 -10.42 -11.88 -43.72
CA SER A 195 -9.37 -10.88 -43.96
C SER A 195 -9.29 -10.44 -45.43
N ALA A 196 -9.61 -11.33 -46.37
CA ALA A 196 -9.64 -11.00 -47.80
C ALA A 196 -10.86 -10.14 -48.17
N HIS A 197 -11.97 -10.26 -47.43
CA HIS A 197 -13.22 -9.54 -47.67
C HIS A 197 -13.67 -8.84 -46.38
N PRO A 198 -13.01 -7.74 -46.00
CA PRO A 198 -13.39 -7.02 -44.77
C PRO A 198 -14.84 -6.52 -44.89
N PRO A 199 -15.67 -6.72 -43.85
CA PRO A 199 -17.04 -6.22 -43.88
C PRO A 199 -17.05 -4.71 -44.04
N ARG A 200 -17.83 -4.21 -45.01
CA ARG A 200 -17.95 -2.77 -45.26
C ARG A 200 -18.42 -2.07 -43.99
N ALA A 201 -17.90 -0.88 -43.71
CA ALA A 201 -18.21 -0.11 -42.51
C ALA A 201 -19.74 0.09 -42.30
N ALA A 202 -20.48 0.23 -43.40
CA ALA A 202 -21.95 0.30 -43.39
C ALA A 202 -22.62 -0.96 -42.80
N THR A 203 -22.09 -2.14 -43.11
CA THR A 203 -22.60 -3.43 -42.61
C THR A 203 -22.35 -3.57 -41.11
N ILE A 204 -21.16 -3.15 -40.63
CA ILE A 204 -20.80 -3.15 -39.20
C ILE A 204 -21.67 -2.15 -38.42
N ALA A 205 -21.93 -0.98 -39.00
CA ALA A 205 -22.80 0.03 -38.40
C ALA A 205 -24.25 -0.49 -38.27
N ALA A 206 -24.76 -1.15 -39.32
CA ALA A 206 -26.10 -1.75 -39.31
C ALA A 206 -26.22 -2.88 -38.27
N THR A 207 -25.22 -3.75 -38.13
CA THR A 207 -25.24 -4.80 -37.09
C THR A 207 -25.17 -4.20 -35.69
N ARG A 208 -24.33 -3.18 -35.46
CA ARG A 208 -24.27 -2.49 -34.16
C ARG A 208 -25.58 -1.79 -33.80
N ALA A 209 -26.28 -1.22 -34.80
CA ALA A 209 -27.59 -0.61 -34.60
C ALA A 209 -28.64 -1.66 -34.21
N ALA A 210 -28.66 -2.81 -34.89
CA ALA A 210 -29.57 -3.92 -34.59
C ALA A 210 -29.32 -4.56 -33.21
N VAL A 211 -28.05 -4.71 -32.79
CA VAL A 211 -27.71 -5.23 -31.45
C VAL A 211 -28.10 -4.23 -30.35
N ARG A 212 -27.93 -2.92 -30.61
CA ARG A 212 -28.38 -1.88 -29.67
C ARG A 212 -29.90 -1.84 -29.53
N SER A 213 -30.67 -1.98 -30.61
CA SER A 213 -32.13 -2.00 -30.53
C SER A 213 -32.66 -3.23 -29.79
N LEU A 214 -32.03 -4.40 -29.96
CA LEU A 214 -32.34 -5.61 -29.19
C LEU A 214 -32.02 -5.45 -27.69
N SER A 215 -30.91 -4.80 -27.35
CA SER A 215 -30.55 -4.51 -25.95
C SER A 215 -31.49 -3.49 -25.28
N VAL A 216 -32.03 -2.53 -26.04
CA VAL A 216 -33.00 -1.55 -25.53
C VAL A 216 -34.39 -2.17 -25.38
N ALA A 217 -34.79 -3.09 -26.28
CA ALA A 217 -36.03 -3.84 -26.14
C ALA A 217 -36.01 -4.78 -24.92
N ALA A 218 -34.88 -5.42 -24.64
CA ALA A 218 -34.70 -6.28 -23.45
C ALA A 218 -34.71 -5.49 -22.12
N GLY A 219 -34.47 -4.17 -22.15
CA GLY A 219 -34.49 -3.29 -20.97
C GLY A 219 -35.85 -2.64 -20.67
N ARG A 220 -36.89 -2.85 -21.49
CA ARG A 220 -38.24 -2.26 -21.30
C ARG A 220 -39.29 -3.22 -20.72
N VAL A 221 -38.92 -4.47 -20.37
CA VAL A 221 -39.85 -5.46 -19.78
C VAL A 221 -39.83 -5.41 -18.23
N SER A 222 -39.52 -4.26 -17.64
CA SER A 222 -39.69 -4.05 -16.20
C SER A 222 -40.10 -2.61 -15.95
N ALA A 223 -41.39 -2.35 -16.16
CA ALA A 223 -42.15 -1.26 -15.57
C ALA A 223 -43.57 -1.78 -15.34
#